data_AF-A0A9P0YZ08-F1
#
_entry.id   AF-A0A9P0YZ08-F1
#
_cell.length_a   1.000
_cell.length_b   1.000
_cell.length_c   1.000
_cell.angle_alpha   90.00
_cell.angle_beta   90.00
_cell.angle_gamma   90.00
#
_symmetry.space_group_name_H-M   'P 1'
#
loop_
_entity.id
_entity.type
_entity.pdbx_description
1 polymer ?
#
loop_
_entity_poly.entity_id
_entity_poly.type
_entity_poly.pdbx_seq_one_letter_code
_entity_poly.pdbx_strand_id
1 'polypeptide(L)'
;MCIIQSFALCALAKLNDLQRDDVVFLCPLLCSYGSYQLDKKGTITYMKQSLCATFGKRMILLPYNEGFHWILIVICPSVNKGYIFNSIPSFSNISIQKDLALVYRVASARNGDGKPIT
;
A
#
# COMPACT_ATOMS: atom_id res chain seq x y z
N MET A 1 -7.66 -13.63 -11.52
CA MET A 1 -7.89 -12.29 -10.93
C MET A 1 -8.54 -12.48 -9.57
N CYS A 2 -7.96 -11.96 -8.48
CA CYS A 2 -8.53 -12.18 -7.14
C CYS A 2 -9.71 -11.23 -6.88
N ILE A 3 -10.66 -11.65 -6.03
CA ILE A 3 -11.88 -10.88 -5.74
C ILE A 3 -11.56 -9.46 -5.22
N ILE A 4 -10.47 -9.29 -4.48
CA ILE A 4 -10.00 -8.00 -3.97
C ILE A 4 -9.58 -7.07 -5.12
N GLN A 5 -8.92 -7.59 -6.15
CA GLN A 5 -8.55 -6.79 -7.32
C GLN A 5 -9.79 -6.36 -8.11
N SER A 6 -10.76 -7.26 -8.29
CA SER A 6 -12.03 -6.93 -8.95
C SER A 6 -12.79 -5.87 -8.16
N PHE A 7 -12.88 -6.02 -6.85
CA PHE A 7 -13.48 -5.03 -5.96
C PHE A 7 -12.77 -3.68 -6.05
N ALA A 8 -11.43 -3.64 -6.00
CA ALA A 8 -10.66 -2.40 -6.10
C ALA A 8 -10.92 -1.66 -7.42
N LEU A 9 -11.02 -2.37 -8.54
CA LEU A 9 -11.36 -1.77 -9.83
C LEU A 9 -12.80 -1.22 -9.85
N CYS A 10 -13.77 -1.98 -9.34
CA CYS A 10 -15.15 -1.51 -9.23
C CYS A 10 -15.27 -0.29 -8.30
N ALA A 11 -14.56 -0.29 -7.18
CA ALA A 11 -14.53 0.82 -6.24
C ALA A 11 -13.88 2.06 -6.87
N LEU A 12 -12.77 1.91 -7.59
CA LEU A 12 -12.12 3.00 -8.33
C LEU A 12 -13.05 3.58 -9.40
N ALA A 13 -13.75 2.73 -10.18
CA ALA A 13 -14.72 3.19 -11.16
C ALA A 13 -15.81 4.04 -10.48
N LYS A 14 -16.33 3.58 -9.34
CA LYS A 14 -17.34 4.34 -8.60
C LYS A 14 -16.82 5.64 -7.99
N LEU A 15 -15.57 5.65 -7.52
CA LEU A 15 -14.93 6.86 -7.01
C LEU A 15 -14.70 7.88 -8.13
N ASN A 16 -14.32 7.42 -9.32
CA ASN A 16 -14.19 8.28 -10.50
C ASN A 16 -15.54 8.89 -10.90
N ASP A 17 -16.64 8.14 -10.85
CA ASP A 17 -18.00 8.67 -11.08
C ASP A 17 -18.34 9.79 -10.08
N LEU A 18 -17.80 9.70 -8.86
CA LEU A 18 -17.96 10.70 -7.80
C LEU A 18 -16.90 11.81 -7.85
N GLN A 19 -16.07 11.86 -8.90
CA GLN A 19 -14.95 12.78 -9.07
C GLN A 19 -13.97 12.74 -7.88
N ARG A 20 -13.80 11.57 -7.28
CA ARG A 20 -12.86 11.29 -6.19
C ARG A 20 -11.62 10.63 -6.73
N ASP A 21 -10.64 11.45 -7.09
CA ASP A 21 -9.33 10.97 -7.53
C ASP A 21 -8.33 10.87 -6.37
N ASP A 22 -8.74 11.19 -5.14
CA ASP A 22 -7.87 11.32 -3.96
C ASP A 22 -7.57 9.98 -3.25
N VAL A 23 -8.09 8.87 -3.76
CA VAL A 23 -7.89 7.52 -3.21
C VAL A 23 -7.30 6.61 -4.29
N VAL A 24 -6.25 5.86 -3.95
CA VAL A 24 -5.60 4.92 -4.87
C VAL A 24 -5.55 3.54 -4.25
N PHE A 25 -5.74 2.50 -5.08
CA PHE A 25 -5.55 1.11 -4.69
C PHE A 25 -4.30 0.55 -5.37
N LEU A 26 -3.39 -0.03 -4.59
CA LEU A 26 -2.27 -0.78 -5.14
C LEU A 26 -2.71 -2.18 -5.58
N CYS A 27 -2.02 -2.73 -6.56
CA CYS A 27 -2.35 -4.04 -7.12
C CYS A 27 -2.06 -5.15 -6.09
N PRO A 28 -3.07 -5.90 -5.62
CA PRO A 28 -2.87 -6.97 -4.63
C PRO A 28 -2.00 -8.12 -5.15
N LEU A 29 -1.96 -8.33 -6.47
CA LEU A 29 -1.08 -9.36 -7.06
C LEU A 29 0.39 -8.97 -6.94
N LEU A 30 0.71 -7.68 -7.08
CA LEU A 30 2.08 -7.19 -6.94
C LEU A 30 2.43 -6.91 -5.48
N CYS A 31 1.43 -6.69 -4.63
CA CYS A 31 1.56 -6.55 -3.18
C CYS A 31 1.14 -7.83 -2.45
N SER A 32 1.85 -8.94 -2.65
CA SER A 32 1.58 -10.20 -1.96
C SER A 32 2.86 -10.84 -1.41
N TYR A 33 2.71 -11.70 -0.40
CA TYR A 33 3.77 -12.54 0.11
C TYR A 33 4.36 -13.42 -0.97
N GLY A 34 3.52 -14.04 -1.80
CA GLY A 34 3.99 -14.85 -2.93
C GLY A 34 4.89 -14.06 -3.88
N SER A 35 4.45 -12.88 -4.32
CA SER A 35 5.25 -12.00 -5.18
C SER A 35 6.50 -11.49 -4.49
N TYR A 36 6.42 -11.18 -3.20
CA TYR A 36 7.56 -10.74 -2.40
C TYR A 36 8.61 -11.85 -2.21
N GLN A 37 8.19 -13.11 -2.04
CA GLN A 37 9.11 -14.26 -1.96
C GLN A 37 9.74 -14.58 -3.33
N LEU A 38 8.97 -14.50 -4.41
CA LEU A 38 9.45 -14.76 -5.77
C LEU A 38 10.41 -13.68 -6.28
N ASP A 39 10.05 -12.40 -6.11
CA ASP A 39 10.85 -11.25 -6.50
C ASP A 39 10.66 -10.09 -5.50
N LYS A 40 11.44 -10.16 -4.43
CA LYS A 40 11.50 -9.10 -3.41
C LYS A 40 11.85 -7.74 -4.01
N LYS A 41 12.82 -7.70 -4.94
CA LYS A 41 13.31 -6.44 -5.51
C LYS A 41 12.26 -5.78 -6.39
N GLY A 42 11.59 -6.57 -7.25
CA GLY A 42 10.50 -6.09 -8.09
C GLY A 42 9.32 -5.61 -7.27
N THR A 43 8.92 -6.37 -6.25
CA THR A 43 7.83 -5.99 -5.33
C THR A 43 8.11 -4.66 -4.63
N ILE A 44 9.32 -4.50 -4.06
CA ILE A 44 9.75 -3.24 -3.42
C ILE A 44 9.82 -2.10 -4.43
N THR A 45 10.31 -2.36 -5.64
CA THR A 45 10.42 -1.35 -6.70
C THR A 45 9.03 -0.86 -7.12
N TYR A 46 8.08 -1.78 -7.31
CA TYR A 46 6.68 -1.46 -7.61
C TYR A 46 6.06 -0.59 -6.52
N MET A 47 6.21 -0.97 -5.24
CA MET A 47 5.69 -0.17 -4.13
C MET A 47 6.30 1.22 -4.09
N LYS A 48 7.63 1.33 -4.27
CA LYS A 48 8.30 2.62 -4.30
C LYS A 48 7.81 3.50 -5.44
N GLN A 49 7.73 2.97 -6.66
CA GLN A 49 7.24 3.71 -7.82
C GLN A 49 5.79 4.14 -7.63
N SER A 50 4.95 3.25 -7.10
CA SER A 50 3.55 3.55 -6.83
C SER A 50 3.40 4.67 -5.81
N LEU A 51 4.09 4.59 -4.67
CA LEU A 51 4.02 5.64 -3.63
C LEU A 51 4.53 7.00 -4.13
N CYS A 52 5.59 7.01 -4.94
CA CYS A 52 6.06 8.24 -5.58
C CYS A 52 5.03 8.80 -6.57
N ALA A 53 4.39 7.96 -7.37
CA ALA A 53 3.40 8.36 -8.38
C ALA A 53 2.06 8.80 -7.77
N THR A 54 1.72 8.31 -6.58
CA THR A 54 0.49 8.64 -5.85
C THR A 54 0.68 9.79 -4.86
N PHE A 55 1.71 10.61 -5.05
CA PHE A 55 1.91 11.81 -4.23
C PHE A 55 0.72 12.78 -4.39
N GLY A 56 0.36 13.47 -3.30
CA GLY A 56 -0.82 14.34 -3.24
C GLY A 56 -2.16 13.62 -3.08
N LYS A 57 -2.19 12.28 -3.13
CA LYS A 57 -3.40 11.50 -2.84
C LYS A 57 -3.67 11.47 -1.34
N ARG A 58 -4.94 11.54 -0.94
CA ARG A 58 -5.36 11.53 0.46
C ARG A 58 -5.11 10.17 1.10
N MET A 59 -5.41 9.08 0.37
CA MET A 59 -5.27 7.71 0.88
C MET A 59 -4.72 6.78 -0.19
N ILE A 60 -3.77 5.95 0.19
CA ILE A 60 -3.23 4.86 -0.62
C ILE A 60 -3.57 3.56 0.11
N LEU A 61 -4.36 2.71 -0.55
CA LEU A 61 -4.86 1.45 -0.04
C LEU A 61 -4.02 0.32 -0.62
N LEU A 62 -3.29 -0.37 0.24
CA LEU A 62 -2.43 -1.49 -0.10
C LEU A 62 -3.03 -2.76 0.53
N PRO A 63 -3.84 -3.51 -0.23
CA PRO A 63 -4.22 -4.86 0.16
C PRO A 63 -3.00 -5.78 0.06
N TYR A 64 -2.61 -6.40 1.16
CA TYR A 64 -1.47 -7.31 1.21
C TYR A 64 -1.91 -8.71 1.60
N ASN A 65 -1.53 -9.70 0.78
CA ASN A 65 -1.75 -11.10 1.11
C ASN A 65 -0.51 -11.67 1.81
N GLU A 66 -0.58 -11.89 3.12
CA GLU A 66 0.47 -12.53 3.92
C GLU A 66 0.33 -14.08 3.86
N GLY A 67 0.32 -14.62 2.64
CA GLY A 67 0.27 -16.05 2.35
C GLY A 67 -1.13 -16.67 2.51
N PHE A 68 -1.63 -16.73 3.74
CA PHE A 68 -2.93 -17.31 4.09
C PHE A 68 -3.91 -16.29 4.68
N HIS A 69 -3.45 -15.06 4.90
CA HIS A 69 -4.22 -14.01 5.56
C HIS A 69 -4.10 -12.68 4.82
N TRP A 70 -5.22 -11.95 4.74
CA TRP A 70 -5.25 -10.63 4.12
C TRP A 70 -5.20 -9.53 5.17
N ILE A 71 -4.33 -8.56 4.94
CA ILE A 71 -4.25 -7.33 5.71
C ILE A 71 -4.45 -6.14 4.79
N LEU A 72 -5.02 -5.07 5.32
CA LEU A 72 -5.11 -3.80 4.60
C LEU A 72 -4.14 -2.81 5.23
N ILE A 73 -3.18 -2.34 4.44
CA ILE A 73 -2.28 -1.26 4.84
C ILE A 73 -2.81 0.02 4.19
N VAL A 74 -3.04 1.05 5.01
CA VAL A 74 -3.51 2.37 4.55
C VAL A 74 -2.43 3.39 4.82
N ILE A 75 -1.98 4.07 3.78
CA ILE A 75 -1.00 5.14 3.89
C ILE A 75 -1.72 6.46 3.64
N CYS A 76 -1.55 7.42 4.55
CA CYS A 76 -2.09 8.77 4.48
C CYS A 76 -0.92 9.76 4.37
N PRO A 77 -0.49 10.12 3.14
CA PRO A 77 0.68 10.97 2.92
C PRO A 77 0.58 12.32 3.63
N SER A 78 -0.61 12.95 3.62
CA SER A 78 -0.84 14.29 4.18
C SER A 78 -0.55 14.43 5.68
N VAL A 79 -0.65 13.32 6.43
CA VAL A 79 -0.37 13.28 7.87
C VAL A 79 0.87 12.45 8.21
N ASN A 80 1.59 12.00 7.18
CA ASN A 80 2.75 11.13 7.29
C ASN A 80 2.51 9.88 8.17
N LYS A 81 1.35 9.21 8.02
CA LYS A 81 0.98 8.03 8.82
C LYS A 81 0.62 6.83 7.96
N GLY A 82 0.98 5.65 8.46
CA GLY A 82 0.51 4.36 7.97
C GLY A 82 -0.33 3.65 9.04
N TYR A 83 -1.39 2.99 8.62
CA TYR A 83 -2.27 2.19 9.45
C TYR A 83 -2.31 0.76 8.93
N ILE A 84 -2.27 -0.21 9.83
CA ILE A 84 -2.38 -1.62 9.52
C ILE A 84 -3.72 -2.10 10.07
N PHE A 85 -4.63 -2.46 9.18
CA PHE A 85 -5.90 -3.07 9.52
C PHE A 85 -5.76 -4.58 9.36
N ASN A 86 -5.74 -5.25 10.51
CA ASN A 86 -5.62 -6.69 10.60
C ASN A 86 -6.78 -7.24 11.43
N SER A 87 -7.58 -8.12 10.83
CA SER A 87 -8.72 -8.76 11.50
C SER A 87 -8.34 -9.92 12.42
N ILE A 88 -7.06 -10.35 12.44
CA ILE A 88 -6.54 -11.41 13.30
C ILE A 88 -5.50 -10.80 14.26
N PRO A 89 -5.86 -10.46 15.51
CA PRO A 89 -4.97 -9.77 16.44
C PRO A 89 -3.68 -10.53 16.77
N SER A 90 -3.72 -11.86 16.77
CA SER A 90 -2.56 -12.72 17.02
C SER A 90 -1.53 -12.71 15.89
N PHE A 91 -1.90 -12.18 14.72
CA PHE A 91 -1.06 -12.18 13.53
C PHE A 91 -0.27 -10.86 13.40
N SER A 92 0.71 -10.64 14.27
CA SER A 92 1.40 -9.35 14.37
C SER A 92 2.63 -9.21 13.49
N ASN A 93 3.17 -10.31 12.95
CA ASN A 93 4.42 -10.28 12.19
C ASN A 93 4.15 -10.22 10.68
N ILE A 94 4.16 -9.00 10.14
CA ILE A 94 3.91 -8.73 8.72
C ILE A 94 5.25 -8.65 7.99
N SER A 95 5.48 -9.53 7.02
CA SER A 95 6.79 -9.74 6.42
C SER A 95 7.35 -8.52 5.70
N ILE A 96 6.46 -7.68 5.16
CA ILE A 96 6.84 -6.51 4.37
C ILE A 96 6.97 -5.21 5.19
N GLN A 97 6.63 -5.23 6.48
CA GLN A 97 6.47 -4.02 7.29
C GLN A 97 7.72 -3.12 7.29
N LYS A 98 8.91 -3.72 7.48
CA LYS A 98 10.19 -2.98 7.52
C LYS A 98 10.54 -2.37 6.16
N ASP A 99 10.39 -3.13 5.09
CA ASP A 99 10.68 -2.67 3.74
C ASP A 99 9.70 -1.60 3.29
N LEU A 100 8.41 -1.74 3.62
CA LEU A 100 7.40 -0.73 3.32
C LEU A 100 7.66 0.58 4.07
N ALA A 101 8.05 0.51 5.35
CA ALA A 101 8.43 1.69 6.12
C ALA A 101 9.63 2.42 5.52
N LEU A 102 10.64 1.68 5.05
CA LEU A 102 11.79 2.25 4.34
C LEU A 102 11.39 2.87 3.00
N VAL A 103 10.60 2.15 2.21
CA VAL A 103 10.11 2.61 0.90
C VAL A 103 9.31 3.90 1.05
N TYR A 104 8.41 3.95 2.03
CA TYR A 104 7.63 5.14 2.33
C TYR A 104 8.53 6.31 2.77
N ARG A 105 9.48 6.09 3.68
CA ARG A 105 10.44 7.13 4.11
C ARG A 105 11.21 7.72 2.93
N VAL A 106 11.69 6.87 2.02
CA VAL A 106 12.42 7.31 0.81
C VAL A 106 11.51 8.08 -0.14
N ALA A 107 10.26 7.66 -0.31
CA ALA A 107 9.28 8.37 -1.12
C ALA A 107 8.95 9.76 -0.52
N SER A 108 8.71 9.85 0.79
CA SER A 108 8.45 11.12 1.48
C SER A 108 9.65 12.08 1.43
N ALA A 109 10.87 11.58 1.62
CA ALA A 109 12.09 12.40 1.56
C ALA A 109 12.35 13.00 0.17
N ARG A 110 12.00 12.28 -0.90
CA ARG A 110 12.10 12.79 -2.28
C ARG A 110 11.14 13.94 -2.57
N ASN A 111 10.08 14.06 -1.78
CA ASN A 111 8.99 15.01 -2.03
C ASN A 111 8.99 16.20 -1.05
N GLY A 112 10.03 16.36 -0.21
CA GLY A 112 10.22 17.54 0.65
C GLY A 112 9.71 17.42 2.09
N ASP A 113 9.00 16.35 2.46
CA ASP A 113 8.41 16.16 3.81
C ASP A 113 9.26 15.24 4.70
N GLY A 114 10.57 15.49 4.74
CA GLY A 114 11.51 14.77 5.58
C GLY A 114 11.33 15.09 7.07
N LYS A 115 10.34 14.50 7.74
CA LYS A 115 10.42 14.26 9.19
C LYS A 115 10.24 12.77 9.52
N PRO A 116 11.14 12.19 10.32
CA PRO A 116 11.12 10.78 10.67
C PRO A 116 9.90 10.47 11.55
N ILE A 117 9.20 9.37 11.23
CA ILE A 117 8.23 8.75 12.12
C ILE A 117 9.05 7.99 13.18
N THR A 118 8.87 8.38 14.43
CA THR A 118 9.35 7.68 15.64
C THR A 118 8.35 6.62 16.05
#